data_AF-A0A2D4SIL8-F1
#
_entry.id   AF-A0A2D4SIL8-F1
#
_cell.length_a   1.000
_cell.length_b   1.000
_cell.length_c   1.000
_cell.angle_alpha   90.00
_cell.angle_beta   90.00
_cell.angle_gamma   90.00
#
_symmetry.space_group_name_H-M   'P 1'
#
loop_
_entity.id
_entity.type
_entity.pdbx_description
1 polymer ?
#
loop_
_entity_poly.entity_id
_entity_poly.type
_entity_poly.pdbx_seq_one_letter_code
_entity_poly.pdbx_strand_id
1 'polypeptide(L)'
;EEKLDDAILKEMPALERGLSTIKLISGVAPLLGLLGTVTGMILTFQAITLFGTGDPKLMAGGISQALMTTVLGLCVAIPTLLLHSVAASRSREVVQILEEQATGLVAAHAESNKGR
;
A
#
# COMPACT_ATOMS: atom_id res chain seq x y z
N GLU A 1 -15.42 -13.95 -27.74
CA GLU A 1 -15.02 -12.63 -27.22
C GLU A 1 -15.60 -12.42 -25.84
N GLU A 2 -16.90 -12.15 -25.72
CA GLU A 2 -17.57 -11.81 -24.45
C GLU A 2 -17.32 -12.81 -23.30
N LYS A 3 -17.39 -14.13 -23.56
CA LYS A 3 -17.11 -15.17 -22.54
C LYS A 3 -15.65 -15.24 -22.09
N LEU A 4 -14.71 -14.81 -22.93
CA LEU A 4 -13.28 -14.84 -22.65
C LEU A 4 -12.89 -13.60 -21.83
N ASP A 5 -13.45 -12.45 -22.18
CA ASP A 5 -13.29 -11.20 -21.40
C ASP A 5 -13.88 -11.33 -20.00
N ASP A 6 -15.08 -11.94 -19.87
CA ASP A 6 -15.69 -12.26 -18.58
C ASP A 6 -14.82 -13.19 -17.71
N ALA A 7 -14.08 -14.10 -18.33
CA ALA A 7 -13.16 -14.99 -17.63
C ALA A 7 -11.93 -14.25 -17.11
N ILE A 8 -11.37 -13.33 -17.90
CA ILE A 8 -10.25 -12.47 -17.47
C ILE A 8 -10.68 -11.59 -16.29
N LEU A 9 -11.84 -10.95 -16.38
CA LEU A 9 -12.38 -10.09 -15.31
C LEU A 9 -12.60 -10.84 -13.99
N LYS A 10 -12.88 -12.15 -14.03
CA LYS A 10 -12.99 -12.98 -12.83
C LYS A 10 -11.66 -13.29 -12.15
N GLU A 11 -10.56 -13.33 -12.90
CA GLU A 11 -9.23 -13.65 -12.38
C GLU A 11 -8.50 -12.41 -11.85
N MET A 12 -8.83 -11.20 -12.36
CA MET A 12 -8.22 -9.94 -11.91
C MET A 12 -8.29 -9.71 -10.38
N PRO A 13 -9.43 -9.91 -9.69
CA PRO A 13 -9.50 -9.70 -8.25
C PRO A 13 -8.54 -10.60 -7.45
N ALA A 14 -8.28 -11.83 -7.92
CA ALA A 14 -7.36 -12.75 -7.26
C ALA A 14 -5.91 -12.26 -7.38
N LEU A 15 -5.53 -11.73 -8.54
CA LEU A 15 -4.24 -11.08 -8.80
C LEU A 15 -4.05 -9.81 -7.96
N GLU A 16 -5.10 -8.99 -7.80
CA GLU A 16 -5.01 -7.70 -7.10
C GLU A 16 -5.19 -7.79 -5.57
N ARG A 17 -5.78 -8.87 -5.05
CA ARG A 17 -6.16 -8.99 -3.64
C ARG A 17 -4.98 -8.78 -2.68
N GLY A 18 -3.81 -9.35 -2.99
CA GLY A 18 -2.60 -9.14 -2.18
C GLY A 18 -2.04 -7.73 -2.28
N LEU A 19 -2.13 -7.10 -3.46
CA LEU A 19 -1.65 -5.74 -3.71
C LEU A 19 -2.44 -4.70 -2.92
N SER A 20 -3.76 -4.86 -2.88
CA SER A 20 -4.66 -3.96 -2.14
C SER A 20 -4.29 -3.89 -0.65
N THR A 21 -3.98 -5.04 -0.03
CA THR A 21 -3.54 -5.09 1.38
C THR A 21 -2.20 -4.39 1.59
N ILE A 22 -1.21 -4.59 0.72
CA ILE A 22 0.09 -3.94 0.84
C ILE A 22 -0.07 -2.42 0.69
N LYS A 23 -0.88 -1.98 -0.27
CA LYS A 23 -1.20 -0.56 -0.47
C LYS A 23 -1.82 0.05 0.79
N LEU A 24 -2.80 -0.64 1.38
CA LEU A 24 -3.44 -0.19 2.61
C LEU A 24 -2.43 -0.05 3.75
N ILE A 25 -1.59 -1.06 4.00
CA ILE A 25 -0.57 -1.03 5.05
C ILE A 25 0.39 0.14 4.83
N SER A 26 0.84 0.35 3.60
CA SER A 26 1.76 1.43 3.25
C SER A 26 1.15 2.82 3.51
N GLY A 27 -0.16 2.97 3.35
CA GLY A 27 -0.89 4.21 3.64
C GLY A 27 -1.21 4.41 5.12
N VAL A 28 -1.48 3.32 5.87
CA VAL A 28 -1.81 3.39 7.30
C VAL A 28 -0.58 3.56 8.18
N ALA A 29 0.58 3.00 7.81
CA ALA A 29 1.80 3.05 8.62
C ALA A 29 2.26 4.49 8.99
N PRO A 30 2.28 5.48 8.07
CA PRO A 30 2.61 6.88 8.42
C PRO A 30 1.57 7.50 9.37
N LEU A 31 0.29 7.18 9.17
CA LEU A 31 -0.80 7.70 10.00
C LEU A 31 -0.67 7.18 11.45
N LEU A 32 -0.27 5.92 11.63
CA LEU A 32 0.05 5.36 12.95
C LEU A 32 1.27 6.04 13.59
N GLY A 33 2.31 6.36 12.80
CA GLY A 33 3.48 7.10 13.29
C GLY A 33 3.12 8.50 13.78
N LEU A 34 2.28 9.20 13.00
CA LEU A 34 1.73 10.52 13.36
C LEU A 34 0.87 10.45 14.62
N LEU A 35 0.00 9.44 14.73
CA LEU A 35 -0.79 9.19 15.93
C LEU A 35 0.11 9.06 17.16
N GLY A 36 1.19 8.28 17.05
CA GLY A 36 2.20 8.14 18.11
C GLY A 36 2.83 9.47 18.50
N THR A 37 3.12 10.35 17.54
CA THR A 37 3.68 11.67 17.81
C THR A 37 2.68 12.55 18.56
N VAL A 38 1.42 12.55 18.16
CA VAL A 38 0.36 13.30 18.84
C VAL A 38 0.20 12.79 20.28
N THR A 39 0.14 11.46 20.49
CA THR A 39 0.05 10.87 21.82
C THR A 39 1.27 11.21 22.68
N GLY A 40 2.49 11.12 22.15
CA GLY A 40 3.72 11.47 22.87
C GLY A 40 3.79 12.95 23.25
N MET A 41 3.31 13.84 22.38
CA MET A 41 3.22 15.27 22.70
C MET A 41 2.18 15.55 23.78
N ILE A 42 1.02 14.88 23.77
CA ILE A 42 0.01 14.99 24.83
C ILE A 42 0.61 14.60 26.19
N LEU A 43 1.31 13.47 26.26
CA LEU A 43 1.97 13.02 27.50
C LEU A 43 3.04 14.02 27.97
N THR A 44 3.81 14.57 27.03
CA THR A 44 4.82 15.59 27.34
C THR A 44 4.17 16.86 27.93
N PHE A 45 3.07 17.35 27.35
CA PHE A 45 2.36 18.51 27.87
C PHE A 45 1.65 18.26 29.19
N GLN A 46 1.13 17.05 29.42
CA GLN A 46 0.58 16.66 30.72
C GLN A 46 1.67 16.67 31.80
N ALA A 47 2.87 16.16 31.51
CA ALA A 47 3.99 16.21 32.44
C ALA A 47 4.39 17.65 32.79
N ILE A 48 4.40 18.56 31.81
CA ILE A 48 4.64 20.00 32.04
C ILE A 48 3.55 20.61 32.93
N THR A 49 2.30 20.19 32.73
CA THR A 49 1.18 20.73 33.52
C THR A 49 1.24 20.26 34.97
N LEU A 50 1.61 18.99 35.21
CA LEU A 50 1.67 18.41 36.56
C LEU A 50 2.90 18.87 37.36
N PHE A 51 4.05 18.96 36.70
CA PHE A 51 5.35 19.19 37.35
C PHE A 51 5.92 20.60 37.07
N GLY A 52 5.15 21.48 36.41
CA GLY A 52 5.63 22.77 35.91
C GLY A 52 6.56 22.62 34.71
N THR A 53 7.35 23.65 34.38
CA THR A 53 8.33 23.59 33.27
C THR A 53 9.40 22.49 33.43
N GLY A 54 9.42 21.75 34.54
CA GLY A 54 10.22 20.54 34.74
C GLY A 54 11.72 20.70 34.45
N ASP A 55 12.43 19.58 34.37
CA ASP A 55 13.78 19.54 33.79
C ASP A 55 13.66 19.56 32.25
N PRO A 56 14.25 20.55 31.55
CA PRO A 56 14.24 20.62 30.08
C PRO A 56 14.72 19.35 29.39
N LYS A 57 15.59 18.55 30.03
CA LYS A 57 16.04 17.26 29.48
C LYS A 57 14.91 16.24 29.38
N LEU A 58 14.03 16.18 30.37
CA LEU A 58 12.88 15.27 30.37
C LEU A 58 11.90 15.65 29.25
N MET A 59 11.66 16.94 29.06
CA MET A 59 10.82 17.46 27.98
C MET A 59 11.40 17.12 26.60
N ALA A 60 12.70 17.37 26.40
CA ALA A 60 13.38 17.02 25.16
C ALA A 60 13.32 15.51 24.87
N GLY A 61 13.41 14.67 25.91
CA GLY A 61 13.22 13.23 25.80
C GLY A 61 11.83 12.84 25.29
N GLY A 62 10.76 13.41 25.87
CA GLY A 62 9.38 13.14 25.45
C GLY A 62 9.10 13.55 24.01
N ILE A 63 9.56 14.73 23.60
CA ILE A 63 9.45 15.22 22.22
C ILE A 63 10.25 14.32 21.27
N SER A 64 11.48 13.96 21.64
CA SER A 64 12.30 13.07 20.82
C SER A 64 11.63 11.70 20.62
N GLN A 65 11.03 11.13 21.66
CA GLN A 65 10.29 9.88 21.54
C GLN A 65 9.07 10.02 20.63
N ALA A 66 8.31 11.12 20.77
CA ALA A 66 7.19 11.41 19.90
C ALA A 66 7.62 11.51 18.42
N LEU A 67 8.78 12.11 18.12
CA LEU A 67 9.29 12.18 16.74
C LEU A 67 9.76 10.82 16.22
N MET A 68 10.33 9.96 17.08
CA MET A 68 10.78 8.63 16.67
C MET A 68 9.64 7.74 16.20
N THR A 69 8.41 7.88 16.73
CA THR A 69 7.26 7.10 16.24
C THR A 69 6.92 7.43 14.79
N THR A 70 7.06 8.70 14.37
CA THR A 70 6.88 9.10 12.97
C THR A 70 7.96 8.49 12.08
N VAL A 71 9.22 8.50 12.52
CA VAL A 71 10.33 7.85 11.79
C VAL A 71 10.04 6.37 11.58
N LEU A 72 9.60 5.65 12.62
CA LEU A 72 9.25 4.24 12.51
C LEU A 72 8.09 3.99 11.53
N GLY A 73 7.04 4.83 11.57
CA GLY A 73 5.94 4.76 10.61
C GLY A 73 6.41 4.91 9.16
N LEU A 74 7.33 5.84 8.90
CA LEU A 74 7.94 6.03 7.58
C LEU A 74 8.87 4.89 7.18
N CYS A 75 9.65 4.34 8.10
CA CYS A 75 10.51 3.17 7.87
C CYS A 75 9.72 1.94 7.43
N VAL A 76 8.46 1.79 7.85
CA VAL A 76 7.57 0.73 7.37
C VAL A 76 6.90 1.10 6.05
N ALA A 77 6.41 2.34 5.94
CA ALA A 77 5.64 2.81 4.80
C ALA A 77 6.44 2.85 3.49
N ILE A 78 7.67 3.37 3.52
CA ILE A 78 8.49 3.55 2.32
C ILE A 78 8.80 2.20 1.65
N PRO A 79 9.33 1.18 2.36
CA PRO A 79 9.58 -0.13 1.74
C PRO A 79 8.30 -0.80 1.24
N THR A 80 7.19 -0.73 1.99
CA THR A 80 5.92 -1.34 1.55
C THR A 80 5.34 -0.66 0.31
N LEU A 81 5.45 0.67 0.19
CA LEU A 81 5.06 1.41 -1.02
C LEU A 81 5.88 0.98 -2.24
N LEU A 82 7.19 0.84 -2.08
CA LEU A 82 8.07 0.37 -3.17
C LEU A 82 7.72 -1.06 -3.60
N LEU A 83 7.54 -1.97 -2.63
CA LEU A 83 7.13 -3.35 -2.91
C LEU A 83 5.77 -3.42 -3.61
N HIS A 84 4.79 -2.64 -3.16
CA HIS A 84 3.49 -2.53 -3.82
C HIS A 84 3.64 -2.04 -5.25
N SER A 85 4.45 -1.00 -5.49
CA SER A 85 4.66 -0.46 -6.84
C SER A 85 5.19 -1.51 -7.82
N VAL A 86 6.22 -2.26 -7.43
CA VAL A 86 6.81 -3.31 -8.28
C VAL A 86 5.81 -4.46 -8.50
N ALA A 87 5.16 -4.94 -7.44
CA ALA A 87 4.22 -6.04 -7.54
C ALA A 87 2.96 -5.66 -8.36
N ALA A 88 2.48 -4.42 -8.22
CA ALA A 88 1.36 -3.91 -9.00
C ALA A 88 1.74 -3.71 -10.48
N SER A 89 2.98 -3.33 -10.77
CA SER A 89 3.47 -3.27 -12.15
C SER A 89 3.47 -4.65 -12.81
N ARG A 90 3.97 -5.67 -12.11
CA ARG A 90 3.97 -7.05 -12.61
C ARG A 90 2.55 -7.61 -12.79
N SER A 91 1.63 -7.30 -11.88
CA SER A 91 0.23 -7.73 -12.02
C SER A 91 -0.41 -7.13 -13.28
N ARG A 92 -0.16 -5.85 -13.57
CA ARG A 92 -0.67 -5.22 -14.80
C ARG A 92 -0.07 -5.83 -16.06
N GLU A 93 1.22 -6.15 -16.04
CA GLU A 93 1.88 -6.83 -17.17
C GLU A 93 1.26 -8.21 -17.45
N VAL A 94 0.97 -8.99 -16.40
CA VAL A 94 0.29 -10.29 -16.54
C VAL A 94 -1.12 -10.13 -17.13
N VAL A 95 -1.89 -9.14 -16.67
CA VAL A 95 -3.23 -8.86 -17.21
C VAL A 95 -3.14 -8.47 -18.69
N GLN A 96 -2.20 -7.61 -19.06
CA GLN A 96 -2.01 -7.21 -20.46
C GLN A 96 -1.66 -8.41 -21.36
N ILE A 97 -0.78 -9.32 -20.90
CA ILE A 97 -0.46 -10.54 -21.64
C ILE A 97 -1.70 -11.43 -21.81
N LEU A 98 -2.53 -11.57 -20.77
CA LEU A 98 -3.77 -12.35 -20.84
C LEU A 98 -4.75 -11.76 -21.87
N GLU A 99 -4.90 -10.44 -21.91
CA GLU A 99 -5.73 -9.74 -22.89
C GLU A 99 -5.21 -9.95 -24.32
N GLU A 100 -3.90 -9.75 -24.55
CA GLU A 100 -3.28 -9.94 -25.86
C GLU A 100 -3.44 -11.38 -26.39
N GLN A 101 -3.23 -12.38 -25.52
CA GLN A 101 -3.42 -13.79 -25.87
C GLN A 101 -4.89 -14.11 -26.16
N ALA A 102 -5.82 -13.54 -25.39
CA ALA A 102 -7.24 -13.73 -25.60
C ALA A 102 -7.72 -13.18 -26.95
N THR A 103 -7.31 -11.96 -27.30
CA THR A 103 -7.60 -11.37 -28.62
C THR A 103 -6.98 -12.19 -29.74
N GLY A 104 -5.72 -12.63 -29.59
CA GLY A 104 -5.04 -13.47 -30.58
C GLY A 104 -5.74 -14.80 -30.83
N LEU A 105 -6.24 -15.46 -29.78
CA LEU A 105 -6.99 -16.71 -29.89
C LEU A 105 -8.33 -16.52 -30.63
N VAL A 106 -9.05 -15.44 -30.33
CA VAL A 106 -10.33 -15.13 -31.01
C VAL A 106 -10.09 -14.87 -32.50
N ALA A 107 -9.06 -14.10 -32.84
CA ALA A 107 -8.69 -13.82 -34.22
C ALA A 107 -8.34 -15.10 -35.00
N ALA A 108 -7.49 -15.97 -34.43
CA ALA A 108 -7.12 -17.25 -35.05
C ALA A 108 -8.34 -18.16 -35.27
N HIS A 109 -9.28 -18.19 -34.33
CA HIS A 109 -10.50 -18.99 -34.46
C HIS A 109 -11.44 -18.43 -35.55
N ALA A 110 -11.53 -17.10 -35.67
CA ALA A 110 -12.32 -16.44 -36.71
C ALA A 110 -11.76 -16.70 -38.12
N GLU A 111 -10.43 -16.73 -38.27
CA GLU A 111 -9.77 -17.08 -39.54
C GLU A 111 -9.97 -18.56 -39.91
N SER A 112 -9.82 -19.47 -38.94
CA SER A 112 -10.04 -20.90 -39.17
C SER A 112 -11.49 -21.23 -39.56
N ASN A 113 -12.46 -20.42 -39.13
CA ASN A 113 -13.88 -20.63 -39.46
C ASN A 113 -14.29 -19.99 -40.80
N LYS A 114 -13.51 -19.04 -41.32
CA LYS A 114 -13.69 -18.46 -42.67
C LYS A 114 -13.14 -19.35 -43.79
N GLY A 115 -12.26 -20.30 -43.46
CA GLY A 115 -11.67 -21.25 -44.40
C GLY A 115 -12.46 -22.55 -44.63
N ARG A 116 -13.65 -22.70 -44.03
CA ARG A 116 -14.61 -23.79 -44.25
C ARG A 116 -15.90 -23.23 -44.86
#